data_AF-A0A382K1M5-F1
#
_entry.id   AF-A0A382K1M5-F1
#
_cell.length_a   1.000
_cell.length_b   1.000
_cell.length_c   1.000
_cell.angle_alpha   90.00
_cell.angle_beta   90.00
_cell.angle_gamma   90.00
#
_symmetry.space_group_name_H-M   'P 1'
#
loop_
_entity.id
_entity.type
_entity.pdbx_description
1 polymer ?
#
loop_
_entity_poly.entity_id
_entity_poly.type
_entity_poly.pdbx_seq_one_letter_code
_entity_poly.pdbx_strand_id
1 'polypeptide(L)'
;FDNLLRTLPPAYILFCYILFLARGRLLSLAEILKQESAFLLLIRKTTINVVTVFLPFLFFYEMNTNHGFYAGTIGAVKQETALLDMPRAKVYTNPAEAKWIEEVVDRIEIYSKVGDPILALPLNPIFYFLTDRKNPTKYDWILPGMLNEKDEKKVIEQLQASPPKVIVFVDIPIDGKEDRRLANYTPLIYSYLAKNYMFKEMIGMFQILLPKS
;
A
#
# COMPACT_ATOMS: atom_id res chain seq x y z
N PHE A 1 -3.05 10.17 -13.57
CA PHE A 1 -4.37 10.63 -14.04
C PHE A 1 -5.53 9.89 -13.37
N ASP A 2 -5.38 9.27 -12.19
CA ASP A 2 -6.50 8.46 -11.66
C ASP A 2 -6.56 8.25 -10.13
N ASN A 3 -5.60 8.77 -9.35
CA ASN A 3 -5.82 8.98 -7.91
C ASN A 3 -6.68 10.21 -7.62
N LEU A 4 -7.01 10.98 -8.66
CA LEU A 4 -7.77 12.21 -8.57
C LEU A 4 -9.28 12.06 -8.76
N LEU A 5 -9.76 10.88 -9.18
CA LEU A 5 -11.17 10.72 -9.53
C LEU A 5 -11.97 9.87 -8.53
N ARG A 6 -11.34 9.20 -7.55
CA ARG A 6 -12.07 8.33 -6.61
C ARG A 6 -12.09 8.80 -5.15
N THR A 7 -11.10 9.55 -4.67
CA THR A 7 -11.14 10.22 -3.35
C THR A 7 -11.30 11.74 -3.44
N LEU A 8 -11.30 12.28 -4.65
CA LEU A 8 -11.39 13.71 -4.93
C LEU A 8 -12.78 14.27 -5.32
N PRO A 9 -13.91 13.52 -5.42
CA PRO A 9 -15.18 14.19 -5.71
C PRO A 9 -15.74 14.98 -4.51
N PRO A 10 -16.10 14.42 -3.35
CA PRO A 10 -16.93 15.18 -2.42
C PRO A 10 -16.15 16.27 -1.67
N ALA A 11 -15.03 15.93 -1.03
CA ALA A 11 -14.33 16.85 -0.14
C ALA A 11 -13.71 18.03 -0.90
N TYR A 12 -13.15 17.81 -2.08
CA TYR A 12 -12.54 18.88 -2.88
C TYR A 12 -13.56 19.67 -3.69
N ILE A 13 -14.62 19.03 -4.23
CA ILE A 13 -15.73 19.78 -4.83
C ILE A 13 -16.38 20.65 -3.74
N LEU A 14 -16.60 20.11 -2.54
CA LEU A 14 -17.12 20.85 -1.40
C LEU A 14 -16.15 21.97 -0.97
N PHE A 15 -14.85 21.71 -0.92
CA PHE A 15 -13.84 22.72 -0.61
C PHE A 15 -13.83 23.86 -1.64
N CYS A 16 -13.80 23.52 -2.94
CA CYS A 16 -13.88 24.48 -4.03
C CYS A 16 -15.20 25.26 -4.00
N TYR A 17 -16.32 24.60 -3.68
CA TYR A 17 -17.63 25.22 -3.56
C TYR A 17 -17.70 26.19 -2.36
N ILE A 18 -17.17 25.80 -1.20
CA ILE A 18 -17.07 26.68 -0.02
C ILE A 18 -16.18 27.88 -0.33
N LEU A 19 -15.04 27.67 -1.00
CA LEU A 19 -14.16 28.76 -1.43
C LEU A 19 -14.84 29.69 -2.44
N PHE A 20 -15.64 29.15 -3.36
CA PHE A 20 -16.45 29.94 -4.29
C PHE A 20 -17.47 30.82 -3.56
N LEU A 21 -18.21 30.25 -2.61
CA LEU A 21 -19.17 30.99 -1.78
C LEU A 21 -18.47 32.07 -0.92
N ALA A 22 -17.35 31.72 -0.30
CA ALA A 22 -16.55 32.65 0.51
C ALA A 22 -16.00 33.80 -0.34
N ARG A 23 -15.48 33.49 -1.54
CA ARG A 23 -15.04 34.49 -2.52
C ARG A 23 -16.16 35.46 -2.86
N GLY A 24 -17.36 34.97 -3.16
CA GLY A 24 -18.52 35.82 -3.46
C GLY A 24 -18.82 36.82 -2.33
N ARG A 25 -18.83 36.35 -1.08
CA ARG A 25 -19.04 37.21 0.10
C ARG A 25 -17.90 38.21 0.32
N LEU A 26 -16.65 37.79 0.13
CA LEU A 26 -15.48 38.67 0.31
C LEU A 26 -15.43 39.77 -0.76
N LEU A 27 -15.80 39.46 -2.00
CA LEU A 27 -15.90 40.44 -3.08
C LEU A 27 -17.03 41.43 -2.82
N SER A 28 -18.20 40.99 -2.37
CA SER A 28 -19.30 41.90 -2.02
C SER A 28 -18.93 42.83 -0.86
N LEU A 29 -18.22 42.33 0.15
CA LEU A 29 -17.72 43.16 1.26
C LEU A 29 -16.64 44.15 0.80
N ALA A 30 -15.80 43.77 -0.16
CA ALA A 30 -14.80 44.66 -0.76
C ALA A 30 -15.46 45.80 -1.55
N GLU A 31 -16.61 45.57 -2.18
CA GLU A 31 -17.35 46.60 -2.93
C GLU A 31 -18.17 47.54 -2.04
N ILE A 32 -18.60 47.09 -0.85
CA ILE A 32 -19.32 47.92 0.13
C ILE A 32 -18.42 48.98 0.77
N LEU A 33 -17.11 48.74 0.83
CA LEU A 33 -16.09 49.72 1.25
C LEU A 33 -15.90 50.79 0.15
N LYS A 34 -16.92 51.63 -0.04
CA LYS A 34 -17.05 52.66 -1.08
C LYS A 34 -16.03 53.80 -1.05
N GLN A 35 -15.06 53.76 -0.12
CA GLN A 35 -14.14 54.86 0.17
C GLN A 35 -12.67 54.49 -0.03
N GLU A 36 -12.38 53.36 -0.66
CA GLU A 36 -11.01 52.94 -1.02
C GLU A 36 -10.61 53.45 -2.42
N SER A 37 -9.31 53.69 -2.61
CA SER A 37 -8.77 54.03 -3.93
C SER A 37 -8.99 52.88 -4.91
N ALA A 38 -9.24 53.20 -6.19
CA ALA A 38 -9.46 52.19 -7.23
C ALA A 38 -8.31 51.15 -7.32
N PHE A 39 -7.10 51.59 -6.99
CA PHE A 39 -5.91 50.75 -6.91
C PHE A 39 -5.97 49.74 -5.76
N LEU A 40 -6.38 50.16 -4.56
CA LEU A 40 -6.55 49.27 -3.41
C LEU A 40 -7.64 48.22 -3.67
N LEU A 41 -8.75 48.63 -4.28
CA LEU A 41 -9.83 47.72 -4.66
C LEU A 41 -9.35 46.66 -5.67
N LEU A 42 -8.56 47.07 -6.67
CA LEU A 42 -8.00 46.15 -7.67
C LEU A 42 -7.05 45.12 -7.04
N ILE A 43 -6.16 45.56 -6.15
CA ILE A 43 -5.24 44.67 -5.42
C ILE A 43 -6.05 43.66 -4.62
N ARG A 44 -7.03 44.11 -3.85
CA ARG A 44 -7.84 43.23 -2.99
C ARG A 44 -8.63 42.19 -3.79
N LYS A 45 -9.27 42.59 -4.89
CA LYS A 45 -9.98 41.66 -5.79
C LYS A 45 -9.02 40.62 -6.39
N THR A 46 -7.84 41.06 -6.81
CA THR A 46 -6.81 40.18 -7.37
C THR A 46 -6.32 39.18 -6.33
N THR A 47 -6.01 39.63 -5.12
CA THR A 47 -5.59 38.75 -4.01
C THR A 47 -6.65 37.71 -3.68
N ILE A 48 -7.93 38.10 -3.57
CA ILE A 48 -9.03 37.15 -3.32
C ILE A 48 -9.10 36.08 -4.42
N ASN A 49 -9.00 36.48 -5.70
CA ASN A 49 -9.02 35.55 -6.83
C ASN A 49 -7.83 34.60 -6.80
N VAL A 50 -6.62 35.11 -6.57
CA VAL A 50 -5.39 34.32 -6.50
C VAL A 50 -5.50 33.28 -5.38
N VAL A 51 -5.90 33.68 -4.16
CA VAL A 51 -6.04 32.75 -3.03
C VAL A 51 -7.10 31.67 -3.32
N THR A 52 -8.23 32.05 -3.93
CA THR A 52 -9.32 31.12 -4.25
C THR A 52 -8.88 30.02 -5.21
N VAL A 53 -7.99 30.32 -6.16
CA VAL A 53 -7.46 29.35 -7.14
C VAL A 53 -6.23 28.62 -6.61
N PHE A 54 -5.39 29.30 -5.84
CA PHE A 54 -4.13 28.77 -5.36
C PHE A 54 -4.30 27.69 -4.28
N LEU A 55 -5.27 27.84 -3.37
CA LEU A 55 -5.51 26.86 -2.31
C LEU A 55 -5.95 25.48 -2.86
N PRO A 56 -6.92 25.38 -3.80
CA PRO A 56 -7.22 24.12 -4.48
C PRO A 56 -6.05 23.55 -5.27
N PHE A 57 -5.22 24.41 -5.87
CA PHE A 57 -4.02 23.98 -6.59
C PHE A 57 -2.99 23.36 -5.65
N LEU A 58 -2.72 23.99 -4.49
CA LEU A 58 -1.81 23.44 -3.49
C LEU A 58 -2.29 22.09 -2.96
N PHE A 59 -3.59 21.97 -2.66
CA PHE A 59 -4.17 20.69 -2.25
C PHE A 59 -4.00 19.63 -3.34
N PHE A 60 -4.30 19.97 -4.59
CA PHE A 60 -4.10 19.08 -5.72
C PHE A 60 -2.64 18.66 -5.85
N TYR A 61 -1.71 19.62 -5.78
CA TYR A 61 -0.27 19.37 -5.89
C TYR A 61 0.19 18.42 -4.78
N GLU A 62 -0.10 18.76 -3.52
CA GLU A 62 0.24 17.97 -2.33
C GLU A 62 -0.27 16.52 -2.41
N MET A 63 -1.50 16.34 -2.89
CA MET A 63 -2.10 15.01 -3.04
C MET A 63 -1.47 14.19 -4.18
N ASN A 64 -0.97 14.84 -5.23
CA ASN A 64 -0.32 14.15 -6.35
C ASN A 64 1.19 13.96 -6.15
N THR A 65 1.85 14.78 -5.33
CA THR A 65 3.30 14.68 -5.11
C THR A 65 3.65 13.90 -3.85
N ASN A 66 2.91 14.09 -2.75
CA ASN A 66 3.33 13.60 -1.44
C ASN A 66 2.43 12.48 -0.90
N HIS A 67 1.16 12.46 -1.29
CA HIS A 67 0.19 11.46 -0.81
C HIS A 67 -0.11 10.40 -1.86
N GLY A 68 0.93 10.02 -2.61
CA GLY A 68 0.84 9.00 -3.63
C GLY A 68 0.24 7.70 -3.09
N PHE A 69 -0.39 6.97 -4.02
CA PHE A 69 -0.49 5.52 -4.00
C PHE A 69 -1.65 4.92 -3.19
N TYR A 70 -2.74 4.60 -3.89
CA TYR A 70 -3.60 3.49 -3.52
C TYR A 70 -3.31 2.33 -4.49
N ALA A 71 -3.07 1.13 -3.94
CA ALA A 71 -2.89 -0.10 -4.70
C ALA A 71 -4.20 -0.37 -5.48
N GLY A 72 -4.13 -0.33 -6.82
CA GLY A 72 -5.29 -0.54 -7.71
C GLY A 72 -5.75 0.67 -8.53
N THR A 73 -4.91 1.69 -8.72
CA THR A 73 -5.25 2.89 -9.51
C THR A 73 -4.65 2.81 -10.92
N ILE A 74 -5.24 3.49 -11.93
CA ILE A 74 -4.65 3.48 -13.30
C ILE A 74 -3.22 4.03 -13.31
N GLY A 75 -2.82 4.83 -12.31
CA GLY A 75 -1.42 5.25 -12.12
C GLY A 75 -0.47 4.07 -11.87
N ALA A 76 -0.89 3.07 -11.08
CA ALA A 76 -0.17 1.81 -10.93
C ALA A 76 -0.20 1.01 -12.23
N VAL A 77 -1.36 0.93 -12.91
CA VAL A 77 -1.52 0.20 -14.19
C VAL A 77 -0.56 0.72 -15.28
N LYS A 78 -0.23 2.02 -15.29
CA LYS A 78 0.76 2.58 -16.24
C LYS A 78 2.18 2.06 -16.07
N GLN A 79 2.50 1.52 -14.89
CA GLN A 79 3.80 0.92 -14.60
C GLN A 79 3.84 -0.57 -14.97
N GLU A 80 2.67 -1.19 -15.17
CA GLU A 80 2.51 -2.60 -15.50
C GLU A 80 2.83 -2.86 -16.98
N THR A 81 4.12 -2.84 -17.31
CA THR A 81 4.64 -2.85 -18.69
C THR A 81 5.39 -4.13 -19.05
N ALA A 82 5.77 -4.94 -18.05
CA ALA A 82 6.43 -6.22 -18.27
C ALA A 82 5.41 -7.34 -18.25
N LEU A 83 5.47 -8.24 -19.24
CA LEU A 83 4.68 -9.46 -19.24
C LEU A 83 5.35 -10.48 -18.30
N LEU A 84 4.64 -10.86 -17.23
CA LEU A 84 4.96 -12.04 -16.43
C LEU A 84 4.30 -13.24 -17.12
N ASP A 85 5.08 -14.10 -17.76
CA ASP A 85 4.62 -15.29 -18.50
C ASP A 85 5.08 -16.57 -17.80
N MET A 86 4.20 -17.12 -16.97
CA MET A 86 4.41 -18.32 -16.17
C MET A 86 3.28 -19.32 -16.41
N PRO A 87 3.47 -20.63 -16.14
CA PRO A 87 2.44 -21.65 -16.41
C PRO A 87 1.05 -21.35 -15.82
N ARG A 88 0.98 -20.64 -14.68
CA ARG A 88 -0.26 -20.29 -13.98
C ARG A 88 -0.64 -18.80 -14.05
N ALA A 89 0.19 -17.95 -14.65
CA ALA A 89 -0.07 -16.51 -14.74
C ALA A 89 0.51 -15.92 -16.02
N LYS A 90 -0.34 -15.25 -16.79
CA LYS A 90 0.07 -14.49 -17.98
C LYS A 90 -0.53 -13.09 -17.91
N VAL A 91 0.17 -12.22 -17.17
CA VAL A 91 -0.33 -10.89 -16.79
C VAL A 91 0.75 -9.84 -16.98
N TYR A 92 0.35 -8.60 -17.25
CA TYR A 92 1.28 -7.49 -17.22
C TYR A 92 1.43 -6.98 -15.79
N THR A 93 2.68 -6.77 -15.37
CA THR A 93 3.00 -6.16 -14.09
C THR A 93 4.24 -5.23 -14.17
N ASN A 94 4.60 -4.57 -13.07
CA ASN A 94 5.74 -3.70 -12.94
C ASN A 94 7.00 -4.52 -13.25
N PRO A 95 7.96 -4.01 -14.05
CA PRO A 95 9.16 -4.77 -14.40
C PRO A 95 9.95 -5.31 -13.20
N ALA A 96 10.00 -4.56 -12.09
CA ALA A 96 10.65 -5.03 -10.87
C ALA A 96 9.83 -6.14 -10.19
N GLU A 97 8.51 -5.99 -10.14
CA GLU A 97 7.61 -6.99 -9.55
C GLU A 97 7.60 -8.29 -10.36
N ALA A 98 7.56 -8.22 -11.70
CA ALA A 98 7.68 -9.39 -12.58
C ALA A 98 8.93 -10.21 -12.24
N LYS A 99 10.09 -9.54 -12.18
CA LYS A 99 11.35 -10.16 -11.82
C LYS A 99 11.33 -10.77 -10.41
N TRP A 100 10.83 -10.03 -9.42
CA TRP A 100 10.78 -10.52 -8.04
C TRP A 100 9.85 -11.73 -7.90
N ILE A 101 8.70 -11.74 -8.59
CA ILE A 101 7.78 -12.88 -8.57
C ILE A 101 8.46 -14.12 -9.16
N GLU A 102 9.12 -14.00 -10.32
CA GLU A 102 9.85 -15.09 -10.94
C GLU A 102 10.94 -15.65 -10.01
N GLU A 103 11.74 -14.78 -9.41
CA GLU A 103 12.81 -15.18 -8.49
C GLU A 103 12.26 -15.83 -7.20
N VAL A 104 11.17 -15.32 -6.62
CA VAL A 104 10.56 -15.94 -5.42
C VAL A 104 9.98 -17.31 -5.77
N VAL A 105 9.30 -17.46 -6.92
CA VAL A 105 8.77 -18.75 -7.37
C VAL A 105 9.89 -19.77 -7.57
N ASP A 106 10.97 -19.38 -8.24
CA ASP A 106 12.17 -20.21 -8.42
C ASP A 106 12.73 -20.71 -7.06
N ARG A 107 12.84 -19.82 -6.05
CA ARG A 107 13.31 -20.20 -4.71
C ARG A 107 12.36 -21.16 -3.99
N ILE A 108 11.05 -20.94 -4.10
CA ILE A 108 10.07 -21.89 -3.57
C ILE A 108 10.24 -23.25 -4.25
N GLU A 109 10.49 -23.28 -5.56
CA GLU A 109 10.67 -24.51 -6.32
C GLU A 109 11.95 -25.26 -6.00
N ILE A 110 13.04 -24.55 -5.74
CA ILE A 110 14.31 -25.14 -5.32
C ILE A 110 14.20 -25.78 -3.93
N TYR A 111 13.49 -25.14 -2.99
CA TYR A 111 13.49 -25.54 -1.57
C TYR A 111 12.24 -26.31 -1.12
N SER A 112 11.27 -26.54 -2.00
CA SER A 112 10.04 -27.28 -1.68
C SER A 112 9.51 -28.04 -2.89
N LYS A 113 8.61 -29.00 -2.67
CA LYS A 113 7.90 -29.75 -3.71
C LYS A 113 6.44 -29.31 -3.80
N VAL A 114 5.78 -29.65 -4.92
CA VAL A 114 4.33 -29.48 -5.06
C VAL A 114 3.61 -30.13 -3.88
N GLY A 115 2.66 -29.40 -3.30
CA GLY A 115 1.90 -29.83 -2.13
C GLY A 115 2.60 -29.68 -0.78
N ASP A 116 3.90 -29.34 -0.74
CA ASP A 116 4.57 -28.98 0.52
C ASP A 116 3.97 -27.69 1.10
N PRO A 117 3.98 -27.53 2.44
CA PRO A 117 3.59 -26.28 3.08
C PRO A 117 4.66 -25.20 2.86
N ILE A 118 4.21 -23.99 2.50
CA ILE A 118 5.03 -22.77 2.58
C ILE A 118 4.25 -21.73 3.37
N LEU A 119 4.90 -20.68 3.87
CA LEU A 119 4.19 -19.56 4.50
C LEU A 119 4.52 -18.26 3.78
N ALA A 120 3.50 -17.59 3.23
CA ALA A 120 3.63 -16.32 2.54
C ALA A 120 2.90 -15.21 3.30
N LEU A 121 3.63 -14.36 4.02
CA LEU A 121 3.08 -13.31 4.89
C LEU A 121 3.67 -11.94 4.55
N PRO A 122 2.97 -10.83 4.89
CA PRO A 122 1.64 -10.76 5.49
C PRO A 122 0.47 -10.83 4.49
N LEU A 123 0.75 -10.60 3.20
CA LEU A 123 -0.28 -10.37 2.18
C LEU A 123 0.10 -10.91 0.78
N ASN A 124 0.71 -12.10 0.72
CA ASN A 124 1.25 -12.64 -0.54
C ASN A 124 0.72 -14.04 -0.92
N PRO A 125 -0.61 -14.30 -0.89
CA PRO A 125 -1.15 -15.63 -1.19
C PRO A 125 -0.95 -16.04 -2.65
N ILE A 126 -0.58 -15.10 -3.52
CA ILE A 126 -0.21 -15.37 -4.91
C ILE A 126 0.84 -16.50 -5.02
N PHE A 127 1.77 -16.59 -4.06
CA PHE A 127 2.80 -17.62 -4.11
C PHE A 127 2.26 -19.03 -3.88
N TYR A 128 1.19 -19.21 -3.09
CA TYR A 128 0.53 -20.52 -2.98
C TYR A 128 -0.02 -20.96 -4.34
N PHE A 129 -0.70 -20.03 -5.03
CA PHE A 129 -1.27 -20.29 -6.33
C PHE A 129 -0.20 -20.52 -7.38
N LEU A 130 0.80 -19.64 -7.53
CA LEU A 130 1.81 -19.78 -8.59
C LEU A 130 2.62 -21.07 -8.48
N THR A 131 2.82 -21.55 -7.26
CA THR A 131 3.74 -22.67 -6.99
C THR A 131 3.02 -23.98 -6.66
N ASP A 132 1.70 -24.01 -6.47
CA ASP A 132 1.00 -25.22 -6.02
C ASP A 132 1.48 -25.74 -4.65
N ARG A 133 1.86 -24.80 -3.77
CA ARG A 133 2.24 -25.08 -2.38
C ARG A 133 1.06 -24.75 -1.47
N LYS A 134 0.96 -25.47 -0.34
CA LYS A 134 -0.14 -25.31 0.61
C LYS A 134 0.13 -24.18 1.59
N ASN A 135 -0.89 -23.40 1.90
CA ASN A 135 -0.91 -22.55 3.09
C ASN A 135 -1.14 -23.45 4.32
N PRO A 136 -0.21 -23.54 5.29
CA PRO A 136 -0.38 -24.36 6.50
C PRO A 136 -1.35 -23.73 7.50
N THR A 137 -1.79 -22.50 7.26
CA THR A 137 -2.73 -21.77 8.11
C THR A 137 -4.05 -21.55 7.37
N LYS A 138 -5.10 -21.18 8.13
CA LYS A 138 -6.38 -20.75 7.53
C LYS A 138 -6.37 -19.29 7.04
N TYR A 139 -5.26 -18.58 7.19
CA TYR A 139 -5.15 -17.15 6.93
C TYR A 139 -4.30 -16.92 5.68
N ASP A 140 -4.94 -16.49 4.59
CA ASP A 140 -4.21 -16.04 3.40
C ASP A 140 -3.53 -14.69 3.63
N TRP A 141 -4.11 -13.87 4.52
CA TRP A 141 -3.57 -12.60 4.99
C TRP A 141 -3.58 -12.52 6.51
N ILE A 142 -2.55 -11.91 7.08
CA ILE A 142 -2.50 -11.53 8.49
C ILE A 142 -2.20 -10.04 8.57
N LEU A 143 -3.24 -9.22 8.72
CA LEU A 143 -3.18 -7.75 8.75
C LEU A 143 -3.28 -7.22 10.18
N PRO A 144 -2.86 -5.96 10.43
CA PRO A 144 -2.97 -5.32 11.73
C PRO A 144 -4.38 -5.40 12.32
N GLY A 145 -4.49 -5.84 13.57
CA GLY A 145 -5.76 -5.97 14.30
C GLY A 145 -6.58 -7.23 14.01
N MET A 146 -6.14 -8.12 13.10
CA MET A 146 -6.85 -9.38 12.83
C MET A 146 -6.70 -10.42 13.94
N LEU A 147 -5.51 -10.49 14.56
CA LEU A 147 -5.19 -11.50 15.56
C LEU A 147 -5.00 -10.84 16.92
N ASN A 148 -5.47 -11.54 17.96
CA ASN A 148 -5.01 -11.33 19.34
C ASN A 148 -3.99 -12.42 19.70
N GLU A 149 -3.43 -12.34 20.91
CA GLU A 149 -2.42 -13.30 21.40
C GLU A 149 -2.88 -14.78 21.34
N LYS A 150 -4.15 -15.06 21.64
CA LYS A 150 -4.70 -16.43 21.58
C LYS A 150 -4.77 -16.92 20.14
N ASP A 151 -5.09 -16.04 19.20
CA ASP A 151 -5.17 -16.40 17.78
C ASP A 151 -3.77 -16.53 17.15
N GLU A 152 -2.78 -15.74 17.57
CA GLU A 152 -1.38 -15.96 17.21
C GLU A 152 -0.87 -17.33 17.66
N LYS A 153 -1.19 -17.74 18.90
CA LYS A 153 -0.81 -19.08 19.41
C LYS A 153 -1.41 -20.20 18.57
N LYS A 154 -2.67 -20.08 18.13
CA LYS A 154 -3.28 -21.06 17.20
C LYS A 154 -2.59 -21.08 15.84
N VAL A 155 -2.16 -19.94 15.33
CA VAL A 155 -1.37 -19.89 14.09
C VAL A 155 -0.05 -20.64 14.30
N ILE A 156 0.63 -20.42 15.42
CA ILE A 156 1.86 -21.13 15.76
C ILE A 156 1.62 -22.64 15.87
N GLU A 157 0.52 -23.09 16.49
CA GLU A 157 0.14 -24.51 16.54
C GLU A 157 -0.04 -25.09 15.13
N GLN A 158 -0.68 -24.36 14.22
CA GLN A 158 -0.81 -24.76 12.80
C GLN A 158 0.55 -24.86 12.10
N LEU A 159 1.43 -23.89 12.32
CA LEU A 159 2.79 -23.90 11.78
C LEU A 159 3.65 -25.03 12.35
N GLN A 160 3.44 -25.41 13.61
CA GLN A 160 4.11 -26.55 14.23
C GLN A 160 3.59 -27.88 13.69
N ALA A 161 2.29 -28.00 13.46
CA ALA A 161 1.66 -29.21 12.92
C ALA A 161 2.02 -29.46 11.45
N SER A 162 2.20 -28.40 10.67
CA SER A 162 2.60 -28.46 9.26
C SER A 162 3.74 -27.47 8.96
N PRO A 163 4.99 -27.76 9.37
CA PRO A 163 6.11 -26.83 9.25
C PRO A 163 6.42 -26.42 7.81
N PRO A 164 6.35 -25.11 7.49
CA PRO A 164 6.76 -24.59 6.20
C PRO A 164 8.15 -25.06 5.75
N LYS A 165 8.29 -25.43 4.48
CA LYS A 165 9.61 -25.65 3.85
C LYS A 165 10.30 -24.35 3.48
N VAL A 166 9.50 -23.34 3.15
CA VAL A 166 9.94 -21.99 2.78
C VAL A 166 9.00 -20.98 3.42
N ILE A 167 9.55 -19.90 3.94
CA ILE A 167 8.78 -18.72 4.31
C ILE A 167 9.14 -17.60 3.34
N VAL A 168 8.11 -17.05 2.68
CA VAL A 168 8.19 -15.78 1.95
C VAL A 168 7.62 -14.70 2.86
N PHE A 169 8.49 -13.81 3.32
CA PHE A 169 8.20 -12.93 4.43
C PHE A 169 8.47 -11.47 4.04
N VAL A 170 7.58 -10.56 4.41
CA VAL A 170 7.80 -9.11 4.24
C VAL A 170 7.55 -8.43 5.58
N ASP A 171 8.59 -7.75 6.10
CA ASP A 171 8.47 -6.94 7.30
C ASP A 171 8.62 -5.46 6.96
N ILE A 172 7.49 -4.83 6.63
CA ILE A 172 7.39 -3.41 6.29
C ILE A 172 6.27 -2.75 7.10
N PRO A 173 6.37 -1.43 7.34
CA PRO A 173 5.30 -0.70 8.00
C PRO A 173 4.14 -0.49 7.01
N ILE A 174 3.02 -1.19 7.22
CA ILE A 174 1.83 -1.01 6.38
C ILE A 174 1.32 0.43 6.54
N ASP A 175 1.03 1.10 5.43
CA ASP A 175 0.66 2.52 5.36
C ASP A 175 1.73 3.49 5.94
N GLY A 176 3.00 3.06 6.00
CA GLY A 176 4.08 3.85 6.60
C GLY A 176 4.00 3.97 8.12
N LYS A 177 3.19 3.12 8.78
CA LYS A 177 2.99 3.12 10.23
C LYS A 177 3.76 1.99 10.88
N GLU A 178 4.74 2.33 11.72
CA GLU A 178 5.60 1.33 12.38
C GLU A 178 4.82 0.38 13.32
N ASP A 179 3.77 0.84 13.99
CA ASP A 179 2.88 -0.03 14.77
C ASP A 179 2.17 -1.09 13.91
N ARG A 180 2.10 -0.86 12.59
CA ARG A 180 1.54 -1.79 11.58
C ARG A 180 2.59 -2.61 10.85
N ARG A 181 3.82 -2.67 11.35
CA ARG A 181 4.84 -3.64 10.92
C ARG A 181 4.51 -5.03 11.48
N LEU A 182 4.70 -6.08 10.68
CA LEU A 182 4.37 -7.46 11.07
C LEU A 182 5.02 -7.87 12.40
N ALA A 183 6.30 -7.54 12.58
CA ALA A 183 7.01 -7.76 13.84
C ALA A 183 6.33 -7.12 15.07
N ASN A 184 5.60 -6.01 14.88
CA ASN A 184 4.97 -5.26 15.96
C ASN A 184 3.53 -5.70 16.24
N TYR A 185 2.73 -6.00 15.20
CA TYR A 185 1.32 -6.41 15.40
C TYR A 185 1.11 -7.92 15.53
N THR A 186 2.13 -8.75 15.21
CA THR A 186 2.14 -10.20 15.47
C THR A 186 3.46 -10.66 16.10
N PRO A 187 3.79 -10.16 17.32
CA PRO A 187 5.10 -10.38 17.93
C PRO A 187 5.37 -11.86 18.26
N LEU A 188 4.34 -12.67 18.54
CA LEU A 188 4.53 -14.09 18.85
C LEU A 188 4.84 -14.89 17.60
N ILE A 189 4.11 -14.65 16.50
CA ILE A 189 4.40 -15.29 15.21
C ILE A 189 5.80 -14.87 14.76
N TYR A 190 6.12 -13.58 14.76
CA TYR A 190 7.45 -13.09 14.38
C TYR A 190 8.58 -13.77 15.17
N SER A 191 8.43 -13.83 16.50
CA SER A 191 9.40 -14.48 17.39
C SER A 191 9.53 -15.98 17.08
N TYR A 192 8.43 -16.66 16.78
CA TYR A 192 8.44 -18.06 16.38
C TYR A 192 9.20 -18.26 15.06
N LEU A 193 8.97 -17.42 14.03
CA LEU A 193 9.68 -17.53 12.75
C LEU A 193 11.18 -17.27 12.95
N ALA A 194 11.56 -16.20 13.63
CA ALA A 194 12.97 -15.87 13.92
C ALA A 194 13.69 -16.97 14.73
N LYS A 195 12.98 -17.64 15.63
CA LYS A 195 13.53 -18.75 16.43
C LYS A 195 13.78 -19.99 15.57
N ASN A 196 12.86 -20.36 14.68
CA ASN A 196 12.87 -21.67 14.00
C ASN A 196 13.39 -21.63 12.55
N TYR A 197 13.47 -20.44 11.94
CA TYR A 197 13.88 -20.26 10.56
C TYR A 197 15.06 -19.29 10.46
N MET A 198 15.92 -19.51 9.48
CA MET A 198 17.07 -18.67 9.19
C MET A 198 16.87 -17.94 7.87
N PHE A 199 17.32 -16.68 7.84
CA PHE A 199 17.36 -15.88 6.62
C PHE A 199 18.29 -16.52 5.58
N LYS A 200 17.81 -16.62 4.35
CA LYS A 200 18.57 -17.14 3.21
C LYS A 200 19.00 -16.04 2.26
N GLU A 201 18.04 -15.25 1.77
CA GLU A 201 18.28 -14.15 0.82
C GLU A 201 17.14 -13.13 0.82
N MET A 202 17.39 -11.97 0.21
CA MET A 202 16.40 -10.94 -0.11
C MET A 202 16.12 -10.93 -1.61
N ILE A 203 14.84 -10.97 -1.99
CA ILE A 203 14.37 -10.79 -3.37
C ILE A 203 13.41 -9.61 -3.37
N GLY A 204 13.87 -8.45 -3.85
CA GLY A 204 13.11 -7.20 -3.70
C GLY A 204 12.87 -6.87 -2.22
N MET A 205 11.59 -6.87 -1.81
CA MET A 205 11.18 -6.70 -0.42
C MET A 205 10.92 -8.03 0.32
N PHE A 206 10.98 -9.16 -0.38
CA PHE A 206 10.73 -10.48 0.18
C PHE A 206 11.99 -11.04 0.83
N GLN A 207 11.88 -11.39 2.10
CA GLN A 207 12.82 -12.25 2.81
C GLN A 207 12.44 -13.71 2.55
N ILE A 208 13.42 -14.50 2.09
CA ILE A 208 13.29 -15.95 2.02
C ILE A 208 13.90 -16.55 3.28
N LEU A 209 13.08 -17.25 4.07
CA LEU A 209 13.54 -17.96 5.26
C LEU A 209 13.40 -19.47 5.08
N LEU A 210 14.38 -20.22 5.59
CA LEU A 210 14.42 -21.68 5.55
C LEU A 210 14.48 -22.26 6.97
N PRO A 211 13.99 -23.49 7.22
CA PRO A 211 14.11 -24.14 8.53
C PRO A 211 15.57 -24.19 8.99
N LYS A 212 15.81 -23.91 10.27
CA LYS A 212 17.12 -24.17 10.88
C LYS A 212 17.35 -25.69 10.95
N SER A 213 18.58 -26.10 10.62
CA SER A 213 19.05 -27.48 10.74
C SER A 213 19.25 -27.89 12.20
#